data_AF-X0WV86-F1
#
_entry.id   AF-X0WV86-F1
#
_cell.length_a   1.000
_cell.length_b   1.000
_cell.length_c   1.000
_cell.angle_alpha   90.00
_cell.angle_beta   90.00
_cell.angle_gamma   90.00
#
_symmetry.space_group_name_H-M   'P 1'
#
loop_
_entity.id
_entity.type
_entity.pdbx_description
1 polymer ?
#
loop_
_entity_poly.entity_id
_entity_poly.type
_entity_poly.pdbx_seq_one_letter_code
_entity_poly.pdbx_strand_id
1 'polypeptide(L)'
;MNNKNHMTRREWLAGVFAGAGLLASYGLLTAEGLLFLLPKATGTKTRKVFAGQISEFEMGVVRSVFDLQGNPILIRRTAAGFSAFSSTCPHLGCRVRWEEKNNRFLCPCH
;
A
#
# COMPACT_ATOMS: atom_id res chain seq x y z
N MET A 1 -47.97 -8.82 -42.87
CA MET A 1 -48.11 -9.51 -41.56
C MET A 1 -47.46 -8.63 -40.50
N ASN A 2 -48.26 -7.81 -39.83
CA ASN A 2 -47.78 -6.84 -38.85
C ASN A 2 -48.02 -7.41 -37.44
N ASN A 3 -47.02 -8.09 -36.88
CA ASN A 3 -47.10 -8.64 -35.54
C ASN A 3 -46.82 -7.54 -34.51
N LYS A 4 -47.88 -6.92 -33.98
CA LYS A 4 -47.74 -6.00 -32.85
C LYS A 4 -47.49 -6.85 -31.60
N ASN A 5 -46.23 -6.96 -31.18
CA ASN A 5 -45.86 -7.55 -29.88
C ASN A 5 -46.48 -6.72 -28.75
N HIS A 6 -47.72 -7.03 -28.39
CA HIS A 6 -48.43 -6.35 -27.32
C HIS A 6 -47.99 -6.94 -25.98
N MET A 7 -46.87 -6.43 -25.46
CA MET A 7 -46.34 -6.82 -24.16
C MET A 7 -47.41 -6.69 -23.08
N THR A 8 -47.67 -7.76 -22.36
CA THR A 8 -48.58 -7.70 -21.22
C THR A 8 -47.92 -6.92 -20.08
N ARG A 9 -48.71 -6.23 -19.25
CA ARG A 9 -48.20 -5.50 -18.07
C ARG A 9 -47.35 -6.41 -17.17
N ARG A 10 -47.75 -7.69 -17.06
CA ARG A 10 -47.03 -8.71 -16.29
C ARG A 10 -45.65 -9.00 -16.89
N GLU A 11 -45.54 -9.18 -18.20
CA GLU A 11 -44.25 -9.45 -18.86
C GLU A 11 -43.32 -8.25 -18.78
N TRP A 12 -43.86 -7.04 -18.92
CA TRP A 12 -43.09 -5.81 -18.71
C TRP A 12 -42.57 -5.71 -17.29
N LEU A 13 -43.43 -5.91 -16.28
CA LEU A 13 -43.03 -5.90 -14.87
C LEU A 13 -41.99 -7.00 -14.59
N ALA A 14 -42.20 -8.21 -15.09
CA ALA A 14 -41.26 -9.33 -14.90
C ALA A 14 -39.89 -9.02 -15.51
N GLY A 15 -39.83 -8.43 -16.70
CA GLY A 15 -38.59 -8.01 -17.34
C GLY A 15 -37.85 -6.91 -16.56
N VAL A 16 -38.59 -5.93 -16.04
CA VAL A 16 -38.03 -4.87 -15.19
C VAL A 16 -37.44 -5.46 -13.90
N PHE A 17 -38.18 -6.32 -13.18
CA PHE A 17 -37.68 -6.93 -11.96
C PHE A 17 -36.48 -7.86 -12.20
N ALA A 18 -36.51 -8.66 -13.26
CA ALA A 18 -35.38 -9.53 -13.63
C ALA A 18 -34.14 -8.70 -13.99
N GLY A 19 -34.31 -7.65 -14.80
CA GLY A 19 -33.22 -6.75 -15.19
C GLY A 19 -32.64 -5.99 -13.98
N ALA A 20 -33.50 -5.45 -13.12
CA ALA A 20 -33.07 -4.77 -11.90
C ALA A 20 -32.35 -5.72 -10.93
N GLY A 21 -32.84 -6.96 -10.78
CA GLY A 21 -32.20 -7.98 -9.95
C GLY A 21 -30.82 -8.37 -10.44
N LEU A 22 -30.65 -8.54 -11.76
CA LEU A 22 -29.35 -8.81 -12.38
C LEU A 22 -28.41 -7.62 -12.24
N LEU A 23 -28.86 -6.40 -12.50
CA LEU A 23 -28.03 -5.21 -12.35
C LEU A 23 -27.59 -5.02 -10.89
N ALA A 24 -28.48 -5.24 -9.93
CA ALA A 24 -28.14 -5.16 -8.51
C ALA A 24 -27.14 -6.24 -8.10
N SER A 25 -27.35 -7.50 -8.51
CA SER A 25 -26.47 -8.61 -8.13
C SER A 25 -25.08 -8.48 -8.73
N TYR A 26 -24.99 -8.25 -10.05
CA TYR A 26 -23.70 -8.06 -10.73
C TYR A 26 -23.02 -6.76 -10.31
N GLY A 27 -23.81 -5.70 -10.04
CA GLY A 27 -23.29 -4.43 -9.54
C GLY A 27 -22.60 -4.60 -8.18
N LEU A 28 -23.27 -5.25 -7.23
CA LEU A 28 -22.69 -5.53 -5.91
C LEU A 28 -21.48 -6.46 -6.00
N LEU A 29 -21.58 -7.54 -6.77
CA LEU A 29 -20.46 -8.49 -6.93
C LEU A 29 -19.22 -7.80 -7.51
N THR A 30 -19.41 -6.94 -8.53
CA THR A 30 -18.32 -6.20 -9.16
C THR A 30 -17.73 -5.16 -8.20
N ALA A 31 -18.58 -4.42 -7.48
CA ALA A 31 -18.13 -3.43 -6.51
C ALA A 31 -17.30 -4.07 -5.39
N GLU A 32 -17.79 -5.14 -4.77
CA GLU A 32 -17.06 -5.87 -3.72
C GLU A 32 -15.78 -6.52 -4.27
N GLY A 33 -15.83 -7.10 -5.47
CA GLY A 33 -14.66 -7.66 -6.13
C GLY A 33 -13.56 -6.62 -6.39
N LEU A 34 -13.93 -5.42 -6.83
CA LEU A 34 -12.98 -4.31 -7.02
C LEU A 34 -12.46 -3.76 -5.69
N LEU A 35 -13.34 -3.53 -4.71
CA LEU A 35 -12.96 -3.04 -3.40
C LEU A 35 -12.05 -4.02 -2.64
N PHE A 36 -12.22 -5.32 -2.86
CA PHE A 36 -11.36 -6.36 -2.30
C PHE A 36 -9.90 -6.24 -2.78
N LEU A 37 -9.68 -5.82 -4.03
CA LEU A 37 -8.33 -5.62 -4.60
C LEU A 37 -7.67 -4.34 -4.07
N LEU A 38 -8.46 -3.39 -3.57
CA LEU A 38 -7.95 -2.12 -3.05
C LEU A 38 -7.56 -2.24 -1.57
N PRO A 39 -6.45 -1.61 -1.16
CA PRO A 39 -6.08 -1.58 0.25
C PRO A 39 -7.13 -0.79 1.05
N LYS A 40 -7.53 -1.31 2.22
CA LYS A 40 -8.37 -0.56 3.15
C LYS A 40 -7.60 0.65 3.66
N ALA A 41 -8.16 1.85 3.49
CA ALA A 41 -7.61 3.08 4.05
C ALA A 41 -7.72 3.05 5.58
N THR A 42 -6.76 2.40 6.23
CA THR A 42 -6.57 2.47 7.68
C THR A 42 -5.62 3.61 7.97
N GLY A 43 -5.96 4.46 8.95
CA GLY A 43 -5.09 5.56 9.35
C GLY A 43 -3.70 5.06 9.75
N THR A 44 -2.68 5.90 9.54
CA THR A 44 -1.29 5.57 9.90
C THR A 44 -1.16 5.35 11.40
N LYS A 45 -0.97 4.10 11.82
CA LYS A 45 -0.65 3.76 13.21
C LYS A 45 0.85 3.91 13.42
N THR A 46 1.28 5.01 14.05
CA THR A 46 2.68 5.17 14.46
C THR A 46 2.97 4.28 15.67
N ARG A 47 4.07 3.51 15.60
CA ARG A 47 4.58 2.72 16.73
C ARG A 47 6.01 3.16 17.02
N LYS A 48 6.35 3.26 18.30
CA LYS A 48 7.74 3.50 18.73
C LYS A 48 8.46 2.16 18.75
N VAL A 49 9.61 2.08 18.10
CA VAL A 49 10.49 0.89 18.10
C VAL A 49 11.77 1.27 18.84
N PHE A 50 12.22 0.39 19.73
CA PHE A 50 13.51 0.57 20.39
C PHE A 50 14.63 0.32 19.38
N ALA A 51 15.46 1.33 19.14
CA ALA A 51 16.49 1.27 18.10
C ALA A 51 17.84 0.70 18.57
N GLY A 52 18.07 0.62 19.88
CA GLY A 52 19.36 0.24 20.47
C GLY A 52 19.92 1.32 21.41
N GLN A 53 21.06 1.03 22.03
CA GLN A 53 21.75 1.99 22.90
C GLN A 53 22.55 3.01 22.10
N ILE A 54 22.72 4.22 22.64
CA ILE A 54 23.49 5.31 22.00
C ILE A 54 24.94 4.90 21.69
N SER A 55 25.53 4.06 22.55
CA SER A 55 26.88 3.52 22.40
C SER A 55 27.05 2.64 21.15
N GLU A 56 25.96 2.07 20.63
CA GLU A 56 25.99 1.23 19.43
C GLU A 56 25.95 2.04 18.12
N PHE A 57 25.82 3.36 18.21
CA PHE A 57 25.78 4.26 17.05
C PHE A 57 27.05 5.12 17.01
N GLU A 58 27.96 4.75 16.11
CA GLU A 58 29.17 5.51 15.84
C GLU A 58 28.87 6.84 15.13
N MET A 59 29.70 7.84 15.39
CA MET A 59 29.55 9.17 14.80
C MET A 59 29.88 9.13 13.30
N GLY A 60 28.94 9.58 12.47
CA GLY A 60 29.11 9.65 11.01
C GLY A 60 28.74 8.37 10.26
N VAL A 61 28.65 7.23 10.96
CA VAL A 61 28.28 5.92 10.39
C VAL A 61 26.76 5.77 10.39
N VAL A 62 26.23 5.13 9.34
CA VAL A 62 24.81 4.76 9.27
C VAL A 62 24.65 3.30 9.65
N ARG A 63 23.78 3.04 10.61
CA ARG A 63 23.44 1.68 11.07
C ARG A 63 22.02 1.33 10.68
N SER A 64 21.80 0.07 10.28
CA SER A 64 20.46 -0.46 10.02
C SER A 64 19.85 -1.06 11.29
N VAL A 65 18.64 -0.63 11.61
CA VAL A 65 17.77 -1.22 12.63
C VAL A 65 16.55 -1.79 11.92
N PHE A 66 15.93 -2.84 12.44
CA PHE A 66 14.73 -3.42 11.83
C PHE A 66 13.47 -3.02 12.60
N ASP A 67 12.39 -2.71 11.87
CA ASP A 67 11.08 -2.54 12.48
C ASP A 67 10.48 -3.91 12.90
N LEU A 68 9.30 -3.88 13.52
CA LEU A 68 8.58 -5.10 13.94
C LEU A 68 8.14 -6.01 12.78
N GLN A 69 8.23 -5.52 11.53
CA GLN A 69 7.88 -6.22 10.30
C GLN A 69 9.13 -6.67 9.53
N GLY A 70 10.35 -6.42 10.06
CA GLY A 70 11.61 -6.75 9.41
C GLY A 70 12.05 -5.79 8.29
N ASN A 71 11.47 -4.58 8.22
CA ASN A 71 11.93 -3.55 7.29
C ASN A 71 13.12 -2.77 7.88
N PRO A 72 14.17 -2.51 7.09
CA PRO A 72 15.30 -1.73 7.57
C PRO A 72 14.95 -0.24 7.71
N ILE A 73 15.38 0.32 8.82
CA ILE A 73 15.41 1.75 9.13
C ILE A 73 16.88 2.13 9.26
N LEU A 74 17.30 3.15 8.52
CA LEU A 74 18.69 3.59 8.45
C LEU A 74 18.87 4.76 9.41
N ILE A 75 19.69 4.58 10.43
CA ILE A 75 19.92 5.57 11.48
C ILE A 75 21.33 6.11 11.35
N ARG A 76 21.43 7.43 11.19
CA ARG A 76 22.71 8.16 11.16
C ARG A 76 22.84 8.98 12.43
N ARG A 77 23.99 8.87 13.10
CA ARG A 77 24.35 9.73 14.22
C ARG A 77 25.34 10.80 13.77
N THR A 78 25.06 12.05 14.14
CA THR A 78 25.91 13.22 13.88
C THR A 78 26.07 14.03 15.16
N ALA A 79 26.93 15.05 15.15
CA ALA A 79 27.08 15.96 16.30
C ALA A 79 25.78 16.71 16.64
N ALA A 80 24.89 16.91 15.66
CA ALA A 80 23.58 17.52 15.86
C ALA A 80 22.52 16.55 16.42
N GLY A 81 22.83 15.26 16.51
CA GLY A 81 21.91 14.22 16.99
C GLY A 81 21.69 13.10 15.98
N PHE A 82 20.50 12.49 16.02
CA PHE A 82 20.14 11.32 15.22
C PHE A 82 19.20 11.68 14.08
N SER A 83 19.39 11.05 12.93
CA SER A 83 18.46 11.10 11.80
C SER A 83 18.10 9.67 11.39
N ALA A 84 16.81 9.40 11.18
CA ALA A 84 16.32 8.11 10.75
C ALA A 84 15.70 8.24 9.36
N PHE A 85 16.04 7.30 8.48
CA PHE A 85 15.59 7.26 7.09
C PHE A 85 14.94 5.90 6.81
N SER A 86 13.92 5.92 5.95
CA SER A 86 13.41 4.69 5.36
C SER A 86 14.48 4.07 4.44
N SER A 87 14.63 2.75 4.46
CA SER A 87 15.44 2.06 3.45
C SER A 87 14.72 1.91 2.11
N THR A 88 13.47 2.37 1.98
CA THR A 88 12.71 2.27 0.73
C THR A 88 13.17 3.34 -0.26
N CYS A 89 13.72 2.91 -1.39
CA CYS A 89 14.08 3.80 -2.48
C CYS A 89 12.84 4.55 -3.00
N PRO A 90 12.89 5.88 -3.14
CA PRO A 90 11.75 6.67 -3.60
C PRO A 90 11.39 6.42 -5.08
N HIS A 91 12.24 5.71 -5.83
CA HIS A 91 11.95 5.37 -7.22
C HIS A 91 10.84 4.31 -7.34
N LEU A 92 11.18 3.05 -7.05
CA LEU A 92 10.28 1.89 -7.16
C LEU A 92 10.33 1.00 -5.91
N GLY A 93 10.86 1.51 -4.80
CA GLY A 93 10.77 0.83 -3.51
C GLY A 93 11.84 -0.23 -3.22
N CYS A 94 12.86 -0.38 -4.06
CA CYS A 94 14.04 -1.23 -3.76
C CYS A 94 14.67 -0.83 -2.41
N ARG A 95 15.31 -1.78 -1.71
CA ARG A 95 16.01 -1.47 -0.45
C ARG A 95 17.35 -0.78 -0.74
N VAL A 96 17.51 0.46 -0.26
CA VAL A 96 18.80 1.16 -0.27
C VAL A 96 19.66 0.70 0.90
N ARG A 97 20.96 0.63 0.68
CA ARG A 97 21.96 0.34 1.71
C ARG A 97 22.95 1.49 1.85
N TRP A 98 23.55 1.63 3.02
CA TRP A 98 24.67 2.53 3.20
C TRP A 98 25.94 1.96 2.57
N GLU A 99 26.70 2.80 1.88
CA GLU A 99 28.02 2.49 1.33
C GLU A 99 29.06 3.42 1.95
N GLU A 100 29.72 2.94 3.00
CA GLU A 100 30.70 3.71 3.79
C GLU A 100 31.83 4.27 2.93
N LYS A 101 32.36 3.46 2.00
CA LYS A 101 33.48 3.84 1.12
C LYS A 101 33.23 5.12 0.34
N ASN A 102 31.98 5.35 -0.07
CA ASN A 102 31.58 6.48 -0.90
C ASN A 102 30.66 7.46 -0.15
N ASN A 103 30.45 7.25 1.15
CA ASN A 103 29.61 8.08 2.02
C ASN A 103 28.22 8.37 1.43
N ARG A 104 27.57 7.36 0.85
CA ARG A 104 26.29 7.51 0.13
C ARG A 104 25.33 6.34 0.38
N PHE A 105 24.05 6.59 0.15
CA PHE A 105 23.06 5.52 0.03
C PHE A 105 23.08 4.97 -1.39
N LEU A 106 23.29 3.66 -1.53
CA LEU A 106 23.30 2.96 -2.80
C LEU A 106 21.99 2.18 -2.97
N CYS A 107 21.29 2.44 -4.07
CA CYS A 107 20.28 1.54 -4.58
C CYS A 107 20.96 0.55 -5.55
N PRO A 108 20.77 -0.77 -5.38
CA PRO A 108 21.36 -1.74 -6.31
C PRO A 108 20.60 -1.84 -7.64
N CYS A 109 19.43 -1.19 -7.77
CA CYS A 109 18.54 -1.35 -8.92
C CYS A 109 18.96 -0.48 -10.12
N HIS A 110 19.36 0.78 -9.87
CA HIS A 110 19.94 1.72 -10.84
C HIS A 110 20.55 2.92 -10.10
#